data_AF-A0A225DZF2-F1
#
_entry.id   AF-A0A225DZF2-F1
#
_cell.length_a   1.000
_cell.length_b   1.000
_cell.length_c   1.000
_cell.angle_alpha   90.00
_cell.angle_beta   90.00
_cell.angle_gamma   90.00
#
_symmetry.space_group_name_H-M   'P 1'
#
loop_
_entity.id
_entity.type
_entity.pdbx_description
1 polymer ?
#
loop_
_entity_poly.entity_id
_entity_poly.type
_entity_poly.pdbx_seq_one_letter_code
_entity_poly.pdbx_strand_id
1 'polypeptide(L)'
;MPGQEFPEKWPNGMTVLCRSYLFGIIPLGTRTLLFERIDHASYTIQTRECDHLVRRWDHLIRVESIAPGRCRYSDEIEIEAGGFTPVVWLFALTLYRHRQNRWRAIARRLQSNRPRAGG
;
A
#
# COMPACT_ATOMS: atom_id res chain seq x y z
N MET A 1 4.33 -17.88 18.40
CA MET A 1 3.01 -17.63 17.81
C MET A 1 3.19 -17.45 16.31
N PRO A 2 2.65 -18.35 15.47
CA PRO A 2 2.67 -18.17 14.01
C PRO A 2 1.93 -16.88 13.66
N GLY A 3 2.40 -16.17 12.63
CA GLY A 3 1.77 -14.93 12.15
C GLY A 3 0.32 -15.21 11.77
N GLN A 4 -0.59 -14.30 12.13
CA GLN A 4 -2.01 -14.41 11.85
C GLN A 4 -2.23 -14.64 10.35
N GLU A 5 -2.96 -15.70 9.99
CA GLU A 5 -3.31 -15.94 8.59
C GLU A 5 -4.18 -14.79 8.08
N PHE A 6 -3.84 -14.26 6.92
CA PHE A 6 -4.60 -13.19 6.31
C PHE A 6 -5.94 -13.72 5.78
N PRO A 7 -7.03 -12.96 5.94
CA PRO A 7 -8.33 -13.40 5.45
C PRO A 7 -8.34 -13.41 3.92
N GLU A 8 -9.21 -14.25 3.35
CA GLU A 8 -9.45 -14.26 1.90
C GLU A 8 -10.03 -12.91 1.41
N LYS A 9 -10.89 -12.29 2.23
CA LYS A 9 -11.50 -11.00 1.97
C LYS A 9 -11.27 -10.04 3.12
N TRP A 10 -11.04 -8.78 2.77
CA TRP A 10 -10.75 -7.70 3.72
C TRP A 10 -11.98 -6.80 3.82
N PRO A 11 -12.78 -6.87 4.90
CA PRO A 11 -13.91 -5.98 5.11
C PRO A 11 -13.48 -4.63 5.69
N ASN A 12 -14.35 -3.64 5.55
CA ASN A 12 -14.24 -2.37 6.25
C ASN A 12 -14.25 -2.56 7.77
N GLY A 13 -13.43 -1.78 8.47
CA GLY A 13 -13.28 -1.84 9.92
C GLY A 13 -12.38 -2.97 10.43
N MET A 14 -11.80 -3.80 9.54
CA MET A 14 -10.92 -4.88 9.97
C MET A 14 -9.59 -4.34 10.48
N THR A 15 -9.18 -4.78 11.66
CA THR A 15 -7.83 -4.54 12.19
C THR A 15 -7.02 -5.83 12.13
N VAL A 16 -5.83 -5.77 11.55
CA VAL A 16 -4.85 -6.86 11.57
C VAL A 16 -3.55 -6.43 12.20
N LEU A 17 -2.86 -7.39 12.81
CA LEU A 17 -1.52 -7.21 13.33
C LEU A 17 -0.53 -7.78 12.32
N CYS A 18 0.24 -6.90 11.70
CA CYS A 18 1.23 -7.27 10.70
C CYS A 18 2.63 -7.15 11.28
N ARG A 19 3.41 -8.23 11.24
CA ARG A 19 4.85 -8.13 11.44
C ARG A 19 5.49 -7.62 10.16
N SER A 20 6.16 -6.47 10.24
CA SER A 20 6.88 -5.89 9.12
C SER A 20 8.37 -6.21 9.21
N TYR A 21 8.96 -6.49 8.06
CA TYR A 21 10.39 -6.73 7.91
C TYR A 21 10.95 -5.80 6.85
N LEU A 22 11.95 -5.02 7.20
CA LEU A 22 12.74 -4.25 6.24
C LEU A 22 13.64 -5.22 5.46
N PHE A 23 13.55 -5.17 4.14
CA PHE A 23 14.20 -6.10 3.20
C PHE A 23 13.90 -7.59 3.47
N GLY A 24 12.83 -7.90 4.20
CA GLY A 24 12.48 -9.28 4.58
C GLY A 24 13.35 -9.88 5.69
N ILE A 25 14.29 -9.13 6.27
CA ILE A 25 15.26 -9.68 7.24
C ILE A 25 15.27 -8.88 8.55
N ILE A 26 15.18 -7.55 8.49
CA ILE A 26 15.28 -6.70 9.68
C ILE A 26 13.87 -6.52 10.26
N PRO A 27 13.54 -7.06 11.44
CA PRO A 27 12.22 -6.90 12.02
C PRO A 27 11.99 -5.43 12.40
N LEU A 28 10.99 -4.80 11.80
CA LEU A 28 10.58 -3.42 12.14
C LEU A 28 9.55 -3.39 13.27
N GLY A 29 9.07 -4.57 13.70
CA GLY A 29 8.10 -4.73 14.78
C GLY A 29 6.74 -5.21 14.29
N THR A 30 5.77 -5.18 15.18
CA THR A 30 4.37 -5.46 14.87
C THR A 30 3.65 -4.14 14.71
N ARG A 31 2.97 -3.97 13.58
CA ARG A 31 2.16 -2.81 13.23
C ARG A 31 0.69 -3.17 13.31
N THR A 32 -0.12 -2.26 13.82
CA THR A 32 -1.57 -2.35 13.76
C THR A 32 -2.03 -1.73 12.45
N LEU A 33 -2.83 -2.46 11.68
CA LEU A 33 -3.33 -2.06 10.37
C LEU A 33 -4.85 -2.10 10.38
N LEU A 34 -5.51 -0.95 10.47
CA LEU A 34 -6.96 -0.82 10.37
C LEU A 34 -7.35 -0.47 8.93
N PHE A 35 -8.17 -1.30 8.29
CA PHE A 35 -8.82 -1.01 7.01
C PHE A 35 -10.05 -0.15 7.26
N GLU A 36 -9.85 1.16 7.40
CA GLU A 36 -10.94 2.10 7.67
C GLU A 36 -11.99 2.09 6.56
N ARG A 37 -11.55 2.15 5.30
CA ARG A 37 -12.47 2.19 4.15
C ARG A 37 -11.86 1.51 2.93
N ILE A 38 -12.66 0.69 2.27
CA ILE A 38 -12.46 0.00 1.01
C ILE A 38 -13.71 0.30 0.21
N ASP A 39 -13.56 1.14 -0.80
CA ASP A 39 -14.65 1.58 -1.66
C ASP A 39 -14.40 1.09 -3.09
N HIS A 40 -15.26 0.17 -3.53
CA HIS A 40 -15.22 -0.41 -4.86
C HIS A 40 -15.75 0.51 -5.95
N ALA A 41 -16.57 1.52 -5.60
CA ALA A 41 -17.12 2.47 -6.56
C ALA A 41 -16.07 3.52 -6.94
N SER A 42 -15.37 4.07 -5.95
CA SER A 42 -14.28 5.04 -6.17
C SER A 42 -12.90 4.40 -6.35
N TYR A 43 -12.79 3.08 -6.19
CA TYR A 43 -11.54 2.32 -6.17
C TYR A 43 -10.50 2.93 -5.22
N THR A 44 -10.94 3.19 -3.98
CA THR A 44 -10.09 3.75 -2.92
C THR A 44 -9.97 2.80 -1.75
N ILE A 45 -8.78 2.78 -1.14
CA ILE A 45 -8.50 2.06 0.10
C ILE A 45 -7.82 3.01 1.06
N GLN A 46 -8.43 3.23 2.22
CA GLN A 46 -7.88 3.98 3.34
C GLN A 46 -7.53 3.01 4.47
N THR A 47 -6.26 3.04 4.88
CA THR A 47 -5.80 2.38 6.10
C THR A 47 -5.36 3.42 7.13
N ARG A 48 -5.52 3.06 8.40
CA ARG A 48 -4.94 3.77 9.55
C ARG A 48 -3.97 2.80 10.21
N GLU A 49 -2.71 3.17 10.25
CA GLU A 49 -1.66 2.28 10.72
C GLU A 49 -0.83 2.94 11.80
N CYS A 50 -0.40 2.14 12.78
CA CYS A 50 0.48 2.62 13.83
C CYS A 50 1.37 1.50 14.37
N ASP A 51 2.50 1.91 14.92
CA ASP A 51 3.40 1.06 15.69
C ASP A 51 4.10 1.88 16.79
N HIS A 52 5.10 1.26 17.44
CA HIS A 52 5.81 1.91 18.55
C HIS A 52 6.64 3.12 18.13
N LEU A 53 7.15 3.13 16.90
CA LEU A 53 7.99 4.21 16.36
C LEU A 53 7.14 5.25 15.61
N VAL A 54 6.18 4.78 14.83
CA VAL A 54 5.32 5.57 13.96
C VAL A 54 3.92 5.59 14.56
N ARG A 55 3.58 6.73 15.19
CA ARG A 55 2.29 6.92 15.87
C ARG A 55 1.14 6.98 14.88
N ARG A 56 1.39 7.52 13.69
CA ARG A 56 0.40 7.63 12.61
C ARG A 56 1.06 7.35 11.28
N TRP A 57 0.48 6.42 10.55
CA TRP A 57 0.77 6.15 9.15
C TRP A 57 -0.58 5.93 8.47
N ASP A 58 -1.16 7.02 7.98
CA ASP A 58 -2.44 6.92 7.27
C ASP A 58 -2.15 6.80 5.79
N HIS A 59 -2.62 5.72 5.19
CA HIS A 59 -2.31 5.42 3.80
C HIS A 59 -3.59 5.36 2.99
N LEU A 60 -3.63 6.18 1.93
CA LEU A 60 -4.72 6.23 0.99
C LEU A 60 -4.23 5.82 -0.40
N ILE A 61 -4.77 4.72 -0.89
CA ILE A 61 -4.58 4.24 -2.25
C ILE A 61 -5.78 4.66 -3.08
N ARG A 62 -5.54 5.19 -4.28
CA ARG A 62 -6.60 5.48 -5.25
C ARG A 62 -6.25 4.95 -6.63
N VAL A 63 -7.25 4.45 -7.35
CA VAL A 63 -7.14 4.04 -8.75
C VAL A 63 -8.20 4.76 -9.57
N GLU A 64 -7.79 5.60 -10.49
CA GLU A 64 -8.70 6.36 -11.35
C GLU A 64 -8.48 5.98 -12.81
N SER A 65 -9.56 5.74 -13.56
CA SER A 65 -9.46 5.59 -15.01
C SER A 65 -9.20 6.97 -15.64
N ILE A 66 -8.17 7.07 -16.50
CA ILE A 66 -7.83 8.33 -17.18
C ILE A 66 -8.00 8.25 -18.69
N ALA A 67 -8.04 7.05 -19.26
CA ALA A 67 -8.37 6.75 -20.65
C ALA A 67 -8.64 5.24 -20.81
N PRO A 68 -9.19 4.78 -21.94
CA PRO A 68 -9.28 3.35 -22.23
C PRO A 68 -7.91 2.65 -22.08
N GLY A 69 -7.86 1.64 -21.21
CA GLY A 69 -6.63 0.89 -20.92
C GLY A 69 -5.56 1.66 -20.14
N ARG A 70 -5.87 2.85 -19.59
CA ARG A 70 -4.95 3.66 -18.78
C ARG A 70 -5.59 4.07 -17.47
N CYS A 71 -4.86 3.92 -16.38
CA CYS A 71 -5.27 4.38 -15.06
C CYS A 71 -4.17 5.22 -14.40
N ARG A 72 -4.59 6.04 -13.43
CA ARG A 72 -3.73 6.70 -12.46
C ARG A 72 -3.85 5.93 -11.15
N TYR A 73 -2.73 5.38 -10.70
CA TYR A 73 -2.58 4.77 -9.39
C TYR A 73 -1.79 5.74 -8.51
N SER A 74 -2.33 6.10 -7.35
CA SER A 74 -1.68 7.00 -6.39
C SER A 74 -1.67 6.40 -4.98
N ASP A 75 -0.61 6.74 -4.24
CA ASP A 75 -0.46 6.48 -2.82
C ASP A 75 -0.24 7.83 -2.12
N GLU A 76 -1.07 8.15 -1.14
CA GLU A 76 -0.93 9.31 -0.25
C GLU A 76 -0.71 8.82 1.17
N ILE A 77 0.33 9.32 1.84
CA ILE A 77 0.75 8.85 3.16
C ILE A 77 0.94 10.03 4.09
N GLU A 78 0.22 10.02 5.20
CA GLU A 78 0.42 10.95 6.30
C GLU A 78 1.20 10.26 7.42
N ILE A 79 2.32 10.85 7.83
CA ILE A 79 3.29 10.23 8.74
C ILE A 79 3.47 11.11 9.97
N GLU A 80 3.28 10.53 11.15
CA GLU A 80 3.68 11.11 12.43
C GLU A 80 4.56 10.12 13.20
N ALA A 81 5.85 10.46 13.36
CA ALA A 81 6.81 9.64 14.09
C ALA A 81 7.66 10.47 15.09
N GLY A 82 7.10 11.60 15.57
CA GLY A 82 7.81 12.53 16.45
C GLY A 82 9.13 13.01 15.84
N GLY A 83 10.22 12.96 16.59
CA GLY A 83 11.56 13.35 16.12
C GLY A 83 12.11 12.51 14.96
N PHE A 84 11.56 11.31 14.74
CA PHE A 84 11.97 10.43 13.63
C PHE A 84 11.21 10.69 12.33
N THR A 85 10.21 11.58 12.33
CA THR A 85 9.41 11.93 11.15
C THR A 85 10.25 12.18 9.88
N PRO A 86 11.34 12.99 9.87
CA PRO A 86 12.13 13.19 8.66
C PRO A 86 12.80 11.91 8.13
N VAL A 87 13.24 11.02 9.03
CA VAL A 87 13.87 9.74 8.66
C VAL A 87 12.82 8.79 8.08
N VAL A 88 11.68 8.67 8.74
CA VAL A 88 10.56 7.82 8.30
C VAL A 88 9.99 8.33 6.97
N TRP A 89 9.91 9.65 6.78
CA TRP A 89 9.50 10.28 5.54
C TRP A 89 10.46 9.97 4.38
N LEU A 90 11.78 10.10 4.59
CA LEU A 90 12.78 9.78 3.56
C LEU A 90 12.72 8.29 3.17
N PHE A 91 12.52 7.42 4.17
CA PHE A 91 12.29 6.01 3.94
C PHE A 91 11.03 5.76 3.10
N ALA A 92 9.90 6.40 3.46
CA ALA A 92 8.65 6.30 2.73
C ALA A 92 8.81 6.74 1.27
N LEU A 93 9.46 7.88 1.00
CA LEU A 93 9.74 8.33 -0.35
C LEU A 93 10.46 7.27 -1.19
N THR A 94 11.46 6.61 -0.61
CA THR A 94 12.24 5.57 -1.29
C THR A 94 11.38 4.34 -1.56
N LEU A 95 10.62 3.88 -0.56
CA LEU A 95 9.74 2.71 -0.65
C LEU A 95 8.67 2.90 -1.73
N TYR A 96 7.96 4.04 -1.71
CA TYR A 96 6.88 4.30 -2.67
C TYR A 96 7.41 4.56 -4.07
N ARG A 97 8.57 5.19 -4.25
CA ARG A 97 9.23 5.28 -5.57
C ARG A 97 9.52 3.90 -6.14
N HIS A 98 10.07 3.01 -5.33
CA HIS A 98 10.32 1.62 -5.73
C HIS A 98 9.02 0.90 -6.11
N ARG A 99 7.97 1.01 -5.27
CA ARG A 99 6.64 0.43 -5.53
C ARG A 99 6.05 0.93 -6.86
N GLN A 100 6.13 2.23 -7.15
CA GLN A 100 5.62 2.77 -8.40
C GLN A 100 6.40 2.31 -9.63
N ASN A 101 7.71 2.15 -9.52
CA ASN A 101 8.50 1.58 -10.61
C ASN A 101 8.12 0.12 -10.88
N ARG A 102 7.88 -0.66 -9.82
CA ARG A 102 7.40 -2.05 -9.94
C ARG A 102 6.01 -2.13 -10.57
N TRP A 103 5.07 -1.28 -10.15
CA TRP A 103 3.74 -1.23 -10.75
C TRP A 103 3.79 -0.88 -12.23
N ARG A 104 4.62 0.10 -12.64
CA ARG A 104 4.84 0.41 -14.06
C ARG A 104 5.43 -0.77 -14.83
N ALA A 105 6.38 -1.51 -14.25
CA ALA A 105 6.94 -2.70 -14.88
C ALA A 105 5.89 -3.80 -15.08
N ILE A 106 5.04 -4.05 -14.07
CA ILE A 106 3.92 -5.00 -14.17
C ILE A 106 2.92 -4.54 -15.24
N ALA A 107 2.53 -3.26 -15.22
CA ALA A 107 1.60 -2.71 -16.20
C ALA A 107 2.11 -2.87 -17.64
N ARG A 108 3.40 -2.61 -17.89
CA ARG A 108 4.03 -2.84 -19.21
C ARG A 108 3.98 -4.32 -19.62
N ARG A 109 4.29 -5.23 -18.71
CA ARG A 109 4.22 -6.69 -18.97
C ARG A 109 2.80 -7.15 -19.27
N LEU A 110 1.81 -6.64 -18.54
CA LEU A 110 0.39 -6.96 -18.77
C LEU A 110 -0.11 -6.38 -20.10
N GLN A 111 0.35 -5.20 -20.49
CA GLN A 111 0.05 -4.61 -21.80
C GLN A 111 0.67 -5.40 -22.94
N SER A 112 1.94 -5.81 -22.83
CA SER A 112 2.60 -6.62 -23.86
C SER A 112 1.99 -8.01 -24.02
N ASN A 113 1.45 -8.58 -22.94
CA ASN A 113 0.82 -9.90 -22.93
C ASN A 113 -0.68 -9.85 -23.23
N ARG A 114 -1.26 -8.66 -23.49
CA ARG A 114 -2.65 -8.54 -23.90
C ARG A 114 -2.76 -9.03 -25.35
N PRO A 115 -3.56 -10.07 -25.65
CA PRO A 115 -3.78 -10.46 -27.04
C PRO A 115 -4.29 -9.23 -27.81
N ARG A 116 -3.72 -8.99 -29.00
CA ARG A 116 -4.28 -8.00 -29.92
C ARG A 116 -5.73 -8.43 -30.13
N ALA A 117 -6.68 -7.57 -29.78
CA ALA A 117 -8.04 -7.74 -30.24
C ALA A 117 -7.95 -7.75 -31.77
N GLY A 118 -8.15 -8.93 -32.37
CA GLY A 118 -8.12 -9.12 -33.80
C GLY A 118 -9.40 -8.57 -34.44
N GLY A 119 -9.24 -8.05 -35.66
CA GLY A 119 -10.33 -7.63 -36.55
C GLY A 119 -10.44 -6.14 -36.70
#